data_AF-D7DQP5-F1
#
_entry.id   AF-D7DQP5-F1
#
_cell.length_a   1.000
_cell.length_b   1.000
_cell.length_c   1.000
_cell.angle_alpha   90.00
_cell.angle_beta   90.00
_cell.angle_gamma   90.00
#
_symmetry.space_group_name_H-M   'P 1'
#
loop_
_entity.id
_entity.type
_entity.pdbx_description
1 polymer ?
#
loop_
_entity_poly.entity_id
_entity_poly.type
_entity_poly.pdbx_seq_one_letter_code
_entity_poly.pdbx_strand_id
1 'polypeptide(L)'
;MIHICPYCMNPVPHYDNDYIGELQPVNVDNENFNCGALQSNVILNNAKCSNIQGLKVNGGKIAKKLKLNQEQKELFFNKIIEIKRKKNRLKDYIILEIAINSVI
;
A
#
# COMPACT_ATOMS: atom_id res chain seq x y z
N MET A 1 8.71 4.12 7.44
CA MET A 1 7.89 4.31 6.23
C MET A 1 6.92 3.14 6.17
N ILE A 2 5.61 3.39 6.10
CA ILE A 2 4.59 2.35 6.02
C ILE A 2 4.46 1.93 4.56
N HIS A 3 4.63 0.65 4.26
CA HIS A 3 4.37 0.14 2.93
C HIS A 3 2.96 -0.44 2.80
N ILE A 4 2.44 -0.55 1.58
CA ILE A 4 1.15 -1.20 1.31
C ILE A 4 1.37 -2.44 0.46
N CYS A 5 0.89 -3.61 0.94
CA CYS A 5 1.03 -4.85 0.20
C CYS A 5 0.23 -4.80 -1.14
N PRO A 6 0.87 -5.03 -2.30
CA PRO A 6 0.24 -4.96 -3.62
C PRO A 6 -0.78 -6.07 -3.86
N TYR A 7 -0.74 -7.15 -3.06
CA TYR A 7 -1.69 -8.25 -3.14
C TYR A 7 -2.93 -8.02 -2.27
N CYS A 8 -2.75 -7.82 -0.96
CA CYS A 8 -3.87 -7.73 -0.01
C CYS A 8 -4.27 -6.30 0.40
N MET A 9 -3.53 -5.27 -0.03
CA MET A 9 -3.75 -3.85 0.30
C MET A 9 -3.69 -3.52 1.82
N ASN A 10 -3.04 -4.37 2.61
CA ASN A 10 -2.81 -4.08 4.03
C ASN A 10 -1.55 -3.22 4.21
N PRO A 11 -1.53 -2.36 5.24
CA PRO A 11 -0.32 -1.66 5.64
C PRO A 11 0.66 -2.63 6.28
N VAL A 12 1.96 -2.43 6.01
CA VAL A 12 3.05 -3.28 6.47
C VAL A 12 4.20 -2.40 6.98
N PRO A 13 4.80 -2.72 8.15
CA PRO A 13 5.82 -1.87 8.76
C PRO A 13 7.19 -1.97 8.06
N HIS A 14 7.52 -3.14 7.52
CA HIS A 14 8.71 -3.38 6.70
C HIS A 14 8.46 -4.57 5.77
N TYR A 15 9.22 -4.63 4.68
CA TYR A 15 9.41 -5.87 3.93
C TYR A 15 10.77 -6.44 4.32
N ASP A 16 10.79 -7.68 4.77
CA ASP A 16 12.03 -8.42 4.93
C ASP A 16 12.53 -8.88 3.56
N ASN A 17 13.82 -8.72 3.32
CA ASN A 17 14.50 -9.33 2.19
C ASN A 17 14.91 -10.74 2.59
N ASP A 18 14.24 -11.77 2.08
CA ASP A 18 14.68 -13.15 2.30
C ASP A 18 15.86 -13.50 1.38
N TYR A 19 17.05 -13.49 1.99
CA TYR A 19 18.29 -14.24 1.73
C TYR A 19 19.17 -14.11 0.45
N ILE A 20 20.46 -13.96 0.79
CA ILE A 20 21.78 -14.28 0.19
C ILE A 20 21.80 -15.24 -1.02
N GLY A 21 22.43 -14.79 -2.12
CA GLY A 21 22.79 -15.59 -3.30
C GLY A 21 22.04 -15.15 -4.57
N GLU A 22 22.59 -15.39 -5.76
CA GLU A 22 22.00 -14.97 -7.05
C GLU A 22 20.63 -15.61 -7.30
N LEU A 23 19.57 -14.95 -6.82
CA LEU A 23 18.17 -15.07 -7.25
C LEU A 23 17.43 -13.85 -6.68
N GLN A 24 16.62 -13.20 -7.52
CA GLN A 24 16.12 -11.83 -7.31
C GLN A 24 15.45 -11.65 -5.93
N PRO A 25 15.72 -10.53 -5.21
CA PRO A 25 15.15 -10.29 -3.89
C PRO A 25 13.62 -10.24 -3.97
N VAL A 26 12.98 -11.06 -3.14
CA VAL A 26 11.54 -11.04 -2.96
C VAL A 26 11.27 -10.38 -1.61
N ASN A 27 10.48 -9.31 -1.62
CA ASN A 27 10.00 -8.67 -0.40
C ASN A 27 8.97 -9.60 0.28
N VAL A 28 9.30 -10.10 1.46
CA VAL A 28 8.44 -10.96 2.30
C VAL A 28 7.97 -10.16 3.50
N ASP A 29 6.72 -10.35 3.91
CA ASP A 29 6.15 -9.69 5.09
C ASP A 29 5.99 -10.73 6.21
N ASN A 30 7.01 -10.84 7.07
CA ASN A 30 7.05 -11.81 8.15
C ASN A 30 6.21 -11.38 9.38
N GLU A 31 5.87 -10.10 9.49
CA GLU A 31 5.10 -9.56 10.62
C GLU A 31 3.60 -9.47 10.35
N ASN A 32 3.17 -9.49 9.08
CA ASN A 32 1.76 -9.50 8.71
C ASN A 32 1.27 -10.93 8.49
N PHE A 33 0.90 -11.59 9.59
CA PHE A 33 0.26 -12.91 9.61
C PHE A 33 -0.98 -13.05 8.70
N ASN A 34 -1.51 -11.97 8.12
CA ASN A 34 -2.66 -11.97 7.24
C ASN A 34 -2.34 -12.16 5.75
N CYS A 35 -1.07 -12.13 5.34
CA CYS A 35 -0.70 -12.24 3.92
C CYS A 35 0.63 -12.96 3.70
N GLY A 36 0.59 -14.25 3.37
CA GLY A 36 1.78 -15.04 2.99
C GLY A 36 2.18 -14.93 1.53
N ALA A 37 1.81 -13.85 0.83
CA ALA A 37 2.06 -13.71 -0.60
C ALA A 37 3.45 -13.08 -0.87
N LEU A 38 4.30 -13.83 -1.55
CA LEU A 38 5.61 -13.38 -2.03
C LEU A 38 5.48 -12.29 -3.09
N GLN A 39 6.12 -11.13 -2.91
CA GLN A 39 6.10 -10.02 -3.88
C GLN A 39 6.91 -10.32 -5.15
N SER A 40 6.43 -11.24 -5.96
CA SER A 40 6.98 -11.51 -7.28
C SER A 40 6.58 -10.43 -8.30
N ASN A 41 7.31 -10.34 -9.41
CA ASN A 41 6.95 -9.52 -10.57
C ASN A 41 5.50 -9.76 -11.04
N VAL A 42 5.00 -10.99 -10.90
CA VAL A 42 3.61 -11.35 -11.23
C VAL A 42 2.62 -10.57 -10.38
N ILE A 43 2.84 -10.48 -9.06
CA ILE A 43 1.98 -9.73 -8.15
C ILE A 43 2.03 -8.23 -8.48
N LEU A 44 3.22 -7.68 -8.68
CA LEU A 44 3.41 -6.26 -8.98
C LEU A 44 2.74 -5.85 -10.31
N ASN A 45 2.89 -6.68 -11.34
CA ASN A 45 2.27 -6.45 -12.65
C ASN A 45 0.73 -6.52 -12.58
N ASN A 46 0.21 -7.48 -11.82
CA ASN A 46 -1.22 -7.70 -11.61
C ASN A 46 -1.84 -6.80 -10.53
N ALA A 47 -1.05 -5.94 -9.88
CA ALA A 47 -1.55 -5.03 -8.86
C ALA A 47 -2.66 -4.13 -9.43
N LYS A 48 -3.67 -3.86 -8.61
CA LYS A 48 -4.86 -3.11 -9.03
C LYS A 48 -4.53 -1.66 -9.36
N CYS A 49 -5.22 -1.13 -10.37
CA CYS A 49 -5.27 0.29 -10.70
C CYS A 49 -6.74 0.68 -10.77
N SER A 50 -7.33 0.96 -9.62
CA SER A 50 -8.75 1.24 -9.48
C SER A 50 -9.07 2.70 -9.80
N ASN A 51 -10.37 2.99 -9.94
CA ASN A 51 -10.86 4.37 -9.90
C ASN A 51 -10.77 4.94 -8.47
N ILE A 52 -11.12 6.22 -8.31
CA ILE A 52 -11.02 6.91 -7.02
C ILE A 52 -11.89 6.29 -5.92
N GLN A 53 -13.04 5.71 -6.27
CA GLN A 53 -13.95 5.09 -5.31
C GLN A 53 -13.33 3.81 -4.73
N GLY A 54 -12.76 2.94 -5.58
CA GLY A 54 -12.05 1.74 -5.13
C GLY A 54 -10.86 2.08 -4.22
N LEU A 55 -10.11 3.13 -4.57
CA LEU A 55 -9.02 3.66 -3.74
C LEU A 55 -9.50 4.13 -2.37
N LYS A 56 -10.60 4.90 -2.30
CA LYS A 56 -11.16 5.37 -1.03
C LYS A 56 -11.63 4.22 -0.14
N VAL A 57 -12.20 3.15 -0.71
CA VAL A 57 -12.60 1.96 0.06
C VAL A 57 -11.39 1.30 0.72
N ASN A 58 -10.30 1.10 -0.04
CA ASN A 58 -9.07 0.53 0.52
C ASN A 58 -8.40 1.48 1.53
N GLY A 59 -8.38 2.79 1.22
CA GLY A 59 -7.91 3.82 2.15
C GLY A 59 -8.69 3.82 3.47
N GLY A 60 -10.01 3.67 3.45
CA GLY A 60 -10.82 3.57 4.66
C GLY A 60 -10.46 2.37 5.53
N LYS A 61 -10.15 1.22 4.92
CA LYS A 61 -9.68 0.03 5.65
C LYS A 61 -8.33 0.28 6.31
N ILE A 62 -7.38 0.90 5.58
CA ILE A 62 -6.05 1.26 6.10
C ILE A 62 -6.19 2.25 7.26
N ALA A 63 -6.97 3.31 7.09
CA ALA A 63 -7.18 4.33 8.11
C ALA A 63 -7.78 3.75 9.40
N LYS A 64 -8.69 2.77 9.28
CA LYS A 64 -9.26 2.04 10.43
C LYS A 64 -8.19 1.18 11.12
N LYS A 65 -7.36 0.46 10.35
CA LYS A 65 -6.29 -0.40 10.90
C LYS A 65 -5.22 0.41 11.63
N LEU A 66 -4.80 1.53 11.06
CA LEU A 66 -3.80 2.43 11.64
C LEU A 66 -4.37 3.37 12.70
N LYS A 67 -5.68 3.24 13.03
CA LYS A 67 -6.37 4.06 14.04
C LYS A 67 -6.17 5.56 13.85
N LEU A 68 -6.20 6.03 12.59
CA LEU A 68 -6.05 7.45 12.29
C LEU A 68 -7.14 8.28 12.97
N ASN A 69 -6.75 9.43 13.50
CA ASN A 69 -7.69 10.42 14.02
C ASN A 69 -8.44 11.13 12.86
N GLN A 70 -9.39 12.00 13.17
CA GLN A 70 -10.24 12.63 12.15
C GLN A 70 -9.44 13.52 11.18
N GLU A 71 -8.54 14.35 11.70
CA GLU A 71 -7.69 15.24 10.91
C GLU A 71 -6.76 14.45 9.97
N GLN A 72 -6.12 13.40 10.49
CA GLN A 72 -5.29 12.50 9.70
C GLN A 72 -6.08 11.79 8.61
N LYS A 73 -7.31 11.35 8.90
CA LYS A 73 -8.20 10.74 7.88
C LYS A 73 -8.48 11.72 6.75
N GLU A 74 -8.86 12.95 7.08
CA GLU A 74 -9.17 13.98 6.09
C GLU A 74 -7.96 14.28 5.22
N LEU A 75 -6.79 14.49 5.82
CA LEU A 75 -5.54 14.72 5.10
C LEU A 75 -5.19 13.53 4.20
N PHE A 76 -5.34 12.31 4.71
CA PHE A 76 -5.06 11.08 3.96
C PHE A 76 -5.97 10.95 2.73
N PHE A 77 -7.28 11.17 2.88
CA PHE A 77 -8.21 11.12 1.75
C PHE A 77 -7.96 12.23 0.73
N ASN A 78 -7.62 13.43 1.18
CA ASN A 78 -7.25 14.53 0.30
C ASN A 78 -6.01 14.20 -0.52
N LYS A 79 -4.99 13.60 0.11
CA LYS A 79 -3.77 13.15 -0.57
C LYS A 79 -4.03 12.04 -1.58
N ILE A 80 -4.88 11.06 -1.27
CA ILE A 80 -5.30 10.02 -2.24
C ILE A 80 -5.91 10.67 -3.49
N ILE A 81 -6.81 11.65 -3.31
CA ILE A 81 -7.47 12.34 -4.42
C ILE A 81 -6.46 13.15 -5.25
N GLU A 82 -5.60 13.91 -4.58
CA GLU A 82 -4.55 14.72 -5.21
C GLU A 82 -3.63 13.85 -6.09
N ILE A 83 -3.11 12.76 -5.53
CA ILE A 83 -2.18 11.86 -6.22
C ILE A 83 -2.89 11.17 -7.39
N LYS A 84 -4.11 10.66 -7.21
CA LYS A 84 -4.83 9.96 -8.29
C LYS A 84 -5.15 10.88 -9.46
N ARG A 85 -5.44 12.17 -9.19
CA ARG A 85 -5.67 13.17 -10.25
C ARG A 85 -4.38 13.48 -11.01
N LYS A 86 -3.26 13.64 -10.31
CA LYS A 86 -1.95 13.97 -10.91
C LYS A 86 -1.31 12.77 -11.64
N LYS A 87 -1.50 11.57 -11.11
CA LYS A 87 -0.84 10.33 -11.56
C LYS A 87 -1.84 9.18 -11.65
N ASN A 88 -2.79 9.29 -12.58
CA ASN A 88 -3.92 8.35 -12.69
C ASN A 88 -3.53 6.89 -13.00
N ARG A 89 -2.36 6.65 -13.61
CA ARG A 89 -1.84 5.31 -13.97
C ARG A 89 -1.10 4.59 -12.84
N LEU A 90 -0.86 5.24 -11.70
CA LEU A 90 -0.23 4.56 -10.58
C LEU A 90 -1.13 3.46 -10.02
N LYS A 91 -0.50 2.35 -9.62
CA LYS A 91 -1.14 1.24 -8.91
C LYS A 91 -1.63 1.69 -7.55
N ASP A 92 -2.70 1.07 -7.07
CA ASP A 92 -3.41 1.50 -5.87
C ASP A 92 -2.50 1.50 -4.63
N TYR A 93 -1.70 0.44 -4.45
CA TYR A 93 -0.80 0.33 -3.31
C TYR A 93 0.21 1.48 -3.24
N ILE A 94 0.75 1.92 -4.39
CA ILE A 94 1.69 3.05 -4.48
C ILE A 94 0.99 4.34 -4.07
N ILE A 95 -0.23 4.58 -4.56
CA ILE A 95 -0.98 5.79 -4.23
C ILE A 95 -1.28 5.84 -2.73
N LEU A 96 -1.73 4.72 -2.16
CA LEU A 96 -2.05 4.59 -0.75
C LEU A 96 -0.80 4.74 0.12
N GLU A 97 0.32 4.18 -0.31
CA GLU A 97 1.62 4.29 0.35
C GLU A 97 2.14 5.73 0.38
N ILE A 98 2.15 6.43 -0.76
CA ILE A 98 2.54 7.85 -0.81
C ILE A 98 1.62 8.69 0.07
N ALA A 99 0.31 8.45 0.00
CA ALA A 99 -0.66 9.21 0.77
C ALA A 99 -0.49 9.01 2.28
N ILE A 100 -0.32 7.77 2.75
CA ILE A 100 -0.26 7.49 4.20
C ILE A 100 1.01 8.04 4.84
N ASN A 101 2.16 7.93 4.14
CA ASN A 101 3.44 8.48 4.61
C ASN A 101 3.53 10.00 4.51
N SER A 102 2.54 10.67 3.91
CA SER A 102 2.45 12.13 3.92
C SER A 102 1.64 12.68 5.10
N VAL A 103 1.07 11.78 5.92
CA VAL A 103 0.14 12.09 7.03
C VAL A 103 0.72 11.68 8.39
N ILE A 104 1.44 10.56 8.42
CA ILE A 104 2.06 9.97 9.61
C ILE A 104 3.56 10.19 9.52
#